data_AF-A0A0C1UFT9-F1
#
_entry.id   AF-A0A0C1UFT9-F1
#
_cell.length_a   1.000
_cell.length_b   1.000
_cell.length_c   1.000
_cell.angle_alpha   90.00
_cell.angle_beta   90.00
_cell.angle_gamma   90.00
#
_symmetry.space_group_name_H-M   'P 1'
#
loop_
_entity.id
_entity.type
_entity.pdbx_description
1 polymer ?
#
loop_
_entity_poly.entity_id
_entity_poly.type
_entity_poly.pdbx_seq_one_letter_code
_entity_poly.pdbx_strand_id
1 'polypeptide(L)'
;MIRLDAATVLLQWAVGGLLFLWVTCRHRKVGIGYGWLLRSTYIIMLISALAVGLLTKTVLAREIITIGIVIATAIPLCISFFNRKNKEKDLNLNLDLVAPILGIAALVVAALDAGGPPALAIARIIIGAIFLGVVSDAMLLGHWYLVQPGLV
;
A
#
# COMPACT_ATOMS: atom_id res chain seq x y z
N MET A 1 -6.56 26.93 -1.80
CA MET A 1 -5.64 26.01 -2.50
C MET A 1 -5.52 24.75 -1.66
N ILE A 2 -5.49 23.55 -2.26
CA ILE A 2 -5.36 22.27 -1.52
C ILE A 2 -3.93 22.18 -0.97
N ARG A 3 -3.77 21.93 0.34
CA ARG A 3 -2.46 21.71 0.96
C ARG A 3 -2.04 20.25 0.75
N LEU A 4 -0.85 20.04 0.20
CA LEU A 4 -0.29 18.71 0.01
C LEU A 4 0.77 18.47 1.09
N ASP A 5 0.43 17.66 2.09
CA ASP A 5 1.38 17.28 3.16
C ASP A 5 2.13 16.01 2.78
N ALA A 6 3.42 15.93 3.14
CA ALA A 6 4.29 14.79 2.83
C ALA A 6 3.76 13.46 3.40
N ALA A 7 3.13 13.49 4.58
CA ALA A 7 2.47 12.33 5.17
C ALA A 7 1.39 11.76 4.24
N THR A 8 0.55 12.63 3.65
CA THR A 8 -0.51 12.23 2.72
C THR A 8 0.08 11.64 1.44
N VAL A 9 1.18 12.18 0.92
CA VAL A 9 1.85 11.63 -0.29
C VAL A 9 2.37 10.22 -0.03
N LEU A 10 3.04 9.99 1.10
CA LEU A 10 3.57 8.68 1.48
C LEU A 10 2.44 7.66 1.69
N LEU A 11 1.38 8.06 2.41
CA LEU A 11 0.18 7.25 2.62
C LEU A 11 -0.48 6.89 1.28
N GLN A 12 -0.68 7.88 0.40
CA GLN A 12 -1.29 7.72 -0.92
C GLN A 12 -0.50 6.73 -1.79
N TRP A 13 0.82 6.87 -1.83
CA TRP A 13 1.67 5.98 -2.60
C TRP A 13 1.63 4.55 -2.04
N ALA A 14 1.71 4.39 -0.72
CA ALA A 14 1.64 3.08 -0.09
C ALA A 14 0.29 2.38 -0.31
N VAL A 15 -0.84 3.10 -0.14
CA VAL A 15 -2.18 2.54 -0.38
C VAL A 15 -2.37 2.12 -1.83
N GLY A 16 -1.94 2.95 -2.77
CA GLY A 16 -1.96 2.63 -4.20
C GLY A 16 -1.14 1.38 -4.51
N GLY A 17 0.09 1.33 -3.99
CA GLY A 17 0.98 0.19 -4.14
C GLY A 17 0.42 -1.11 -3.58
N LEU A 18 -0.19 -1.07 -2.39
CA LEU A 18 -0.83 -2.23 -1.77
C LEU A 18 -2.06 -2.72 -2.54
N LEU A 19 -2.81 -1.80 -3.16
CA LEU A 19 -3.93 -2.16 -4.03
C LEU A 19 -3.44 -2.95 -5.25
N PHE A 20 -2.37 -2.49 -5.90
CA PHE A 20 -1.81 -3.17 -7.07
C PHE A 20 -1.05 -4.44 -6.73
N LEU A 21 -0.42 -4.50 -5.55
CA LEU A 21 0.12 -5.75 -4.98
C LEU A 21 -0.96 -6.83 -4.92
N TRP A 22 -2.17 -6.50 -4.44
CA TRP A 22 -3.27 -7.46 -4.45
C TRP A 22 -3.64 -7.86 -5.89
N VAL A 23 -3.74 -6.91 -6.82
CA VAL A 23 -4.06 -7.19 -8.23
C VAL A 23 -3.06 -8.15 -8.86
N THR A 24 -1.76 -7.92 -8.69
CA THR A 24 -0.71 -8.76 -9.30
C THR A 24 -0.58 -10.11 -8.63
N CYS A 25 -0.72 -10.16 -7.31
CA CYS A 25 -0.50 -11.40 -6.59
C CYS A 25 -1.75 -12.29 -6.53
N ARG A 26 -2.99 -11.79 -6.72
CA ARG A 26 -4.27 -12.52 -6.46
C ARG A 26 -4.39 -13.90 -7.14
N HIS A 27 -3.78 -14.07 -8.30
CA HIS A 27 -3.80 -15.34 -9.05
C HIS A 27 -2.53 -16.20 -8.86
N ARG A 28 -1.62 -15.79 -7.98
CA ARG A 28 -0.39 -16.51 -7.60
C ARG A 28 0.53 -16.88 -8.77
N LYS A 29 0.52 -16.05 -9.82
CA LYS A 29 1.42 -16.23 -10.98
C LYS A 29 2.81 -15.65 -10.73
N VAL A 30 2.94 -14.76 -9.75
CA VAL A 30 4.19 -14.07 -9.39
C VAL A 30 4.81 -14.74 -8.16
N GLY A 31 6.14 -14.81 -8.11
CA GLY A 31 6.87 -15.47 -7.03
C GLY A 31 6.64 -14.82 -5.65
N ILE A 32 6.80 -15.63 -4.60
CA ILE A 32 6.57 -15.23 -3.20
C ILE A 32 7.47 -14.05 -2.79
N GLY A 33 8.72 -14.03 -3.27
CA GLY A 33 9.69 -12.97 -2.97
C GLY A 33 9.25 -11.59 -3.44
N TYR A 34 8.56 -11.49 -4.57
CA TYR A 34 8.00 -10.23 -5.08
C TYR A 34 6.98 -9.64 -4.09
N GLY A 35 6.08 -10.49 -3.59
CA GLY A 35 5.12 -10.10 -2.59
C GLY A 35 5.75 -9.66 -1.26
N TRP A 36 6.87 -10.26 -0.86
CA TRP A 36 7.60 -9.84 0.35
C TRP A 36 8.23 -8.47 0.18
N LEU A 37 8.85 -8.22 -0.97
CA LEU A 37 9.48 -6.95 -1.29
C LEU A 37 8.45 -5.82 -1.22
N LEU A 38 7.35 -5.95 -1.97
CA LEU A 38 6.32 -4.91 -2.00
C LEU A 38 5.71 -4.66 -0.62
N ARG A 39 5.33 -5.70 0.14
CA ARG A 39 4.78 -5.52 1.49
C ARG A 39 5.76 -4.81 2.42
N SER A 40 7.04 -5.20 2.39
CA SER A 40 8.06 -4.59 3.24
C SER A 40 8.27 -3.11 2.89
N THR A 41 8.37 -2.77 1.61
CA THR A 41 8.51 -1.40 1.13
C THR A 41 7.34 -0.53 1.56
N TYR A 42 6.10 -1.00 1.34
CA TYR A 42 4.92 -0.20 1.68
C TYR A 42 4.68 -0.12 3.19
N ILE A 43 5.06 -1.12 3.99
CA ILE A 43 5.09 -0.99 5.46
C ILE A 43 6.04 0.13 5.88
N ILE A 44 7.26 0.18 5.34
CA ILE A 44 8.23 1.25 5.66
C ILE A 44 7.63 2.60 5.28
N MET A 45 7.03 2.73 4.10
CA MET A 45 6.39 3.97 3.67
C MET A 45 5.22 4.38 4.55
N LEU A 46 4.38 3.44 5.00
CA LEU A 46 3.28 3.72 5.92
C LEU A 46 3.79 4.19 7.29
N ILE A 47 4.85 3.56 7.81
CA ILE A 47 5.49 3.99 9.06
C ILE A 47 6.10 5.39 8.89
N SER A 48 6.74 5.67 7.75
CA SER A 48 7.22 7.02 7.44
C SER A 48 6.07 8.02 7.32
N ALA A 49 4.94 7.66 6.72
CA ALA A 49 3.75 8.51 6.64
C ALA A 49 3.21 8.86 8.04
N LEU A 50 3.10 7.85 8.92
CA LEU A 50 2.69 8.02 10.31
C LEU A 50 3.66 8.92 11.08
N ALA A 51 4.97 8.67 10.98
CA ALA A 51 5.99 9.48 11.64
C ALA A 51 5.93 10.95 11.20
N VAL A 52 5.86 11.21 9.88
CA VAL A 52 5.74 12.56 9.33
C VAL A 52 4.43 13.23 9.75
N GLY A 53 3.33 12.47 9.78
CA GLY A 53 2.01 12.96 10.21
C GLY A 53 2.03 13.42 11.67
N LEU A 54 2.67 12.66 12.55
CA LEU A 54 2.83 12.99 13.97
C LEU A 54 3.79 14.17 14.21
N LEU A 55 4.78 14.37 13.34
CA LEU A 55 5.78 15.45 13.48
C LEU A 55 5.33 16.80 12.90
N THR A 56 4.35 16.82 11.98
CA THR A 56 3.95 18.04 11.25
C THR A 56 2.54 18.48 11.63
N LYS A 57 1.52 17.74 11.20
CA LYS A 57 0.12 17.98 11.52
C LYS A 57 -0.61 16.66 11.73
N THR A 58 -0.95 16.41 12.98
CA THR A 58 -1.64 15.19 13.40
C THR A 58 -3.12 15.25 13.04
N VAL A 59 -3.56 14.30 12.22
CA VAL A 59 -4.97 14.04 11.96
C VAL A 59 -5.30 12.70 12.60
N LEU A 60 -5.87 12.71 13.81
CA LEU A 60 -6.03 11.51 14.64
C LEU A 60 -6.71 10.35 13.89
N ALA A 61 -7.79 10.63 13.16
CA ALA A 61 -8.49 9.62 12.37
C ALA A 61 -7.60 9.00 11.29
N ARG A 62 -6.79 9.82 10.59
CA ARG A 62 -5.84 9.33 9.59
C ARG A 62 -4.81 8.41 10.24
N GLU A 63 -4.21 8.82 11.36
CA GLU A 63 -3.13 8.06 11.99
C GLU A 63 -3.59 6.72 12.57
N ILE A 64 -4.77 6.67 13.20
CA ILE A 64 -5.34 5.42 13.72
C ILE A 64 -5.59 4.44 12.57
N ILE A 65 -6.13 4.91 11.46
CA ILE A 65 -6.36 4.05 10.28
C ILE A 65 -5.01 3.63 9.69
N THR A 66 -4.02 4.52 9.58
CA THR A 66 -2.67 4.19 9.09
C THR A 66 -2.02 3.07 9.90
N ILE A 67 -2.13 3.10 11.23
CA ILE A 67 -1.67 2.01 12.10
C ILE A 67 -2.39 0.69 11.77
N GLY A 68 -3.71 0.75 11.56
CA GLY A 68 -4.50 -0.40 11.11
C GLY A 68 -4.02 -0.97 9.77
N ILE A 69 -3.67 -0.13 8.80
CA ILE A 69 -3.13 -0.55 7.50
C ILE A 69 -1.77 -1.24 7.67
N VAL A 70 -0.88 -0.70 8.51
CA VAL A 70 0.41 -1.32 8.83
C VAL A 70 0.20 -2.73 9.37
N ILE A 71 -0.70 -2.90 10.34
CA ILE A 71 -1.02 -4.21 10.93
C ILE A 71 -1.61 -5.15 9.88
N ALA A 72 -2.59 -4.68 9.11
CA ALA A 72 -3.24 -5.46 8.05
C ALA A 72 -2.27 -5.91 6.95
N THR A 73 -1.18 -5.16 6.72
CA THR A 73 -0.13 -5.52 5.75
C THR A 73 0.95 -6.42 6.37
N ALA A 74 1.29 -6.19 7.64
CA ALA A 74 2.30 -6.96 8.36
C ALA A 74 1.83 -8.40 8.62
N ILE A 75 0.55 -8.62 8.91
CA ILE A 75 0.01 -9.97 9.19
C ILE A 75 0.24 -10.93 8.01
N PRO A 76 -0.19 -10.63 6.76
CA PRO A 76 0.10 -11.49 5.60
C PRO A 76 1.60 -11.70 5.37
N LEU A 77 2.42 -10.66 5.56
CA LEU A 77 3.87 -10.75 5.41
C LEU A 77 4.47 -11.73 6.43
N CYS A 78 4.11 -11.61 7.70
CA CYS A 78 4.55 -12.52 8.76
C CYS A 78 4.10 -13.95 8.50
N ILE A 79 2.83 -14.16 8.17
CA ILE A 79 2.30 -15.50 7.84
C ILE A 79 3.10 -16.11 6.69
N SER A 80 3.38 -15.32 5.64
CA SER A 80 4.12 -15.79 4.47
C SER A 80 5.56 -16.15 4.81
N PHE A 81 6.21 -15.36 5.67
CA PHE A 81 7.56 -15.60 6.12
C PHE A 81 7.69 -16.87 6.96
N PHE A 82 6.79 -17.08 7.93
CA PHE A 82 6.82 -18.29 8.78
C PHE A 82 6.43 -19.56 8.01
N ASN A 83 5.45 -19.47 7.11
CA ASN A 83 4.98 -20.60 6.32
C ASN A 83 5.77 -20.84 5.03
N ARG A 84 6.92 -20.16 4.82
CA ARG A 84 7.72 -20.27 3.57
C ARG A 84 8.13 -21.70 3.18
N LYS A 85 8.18 -22.63 4.15
CA LYS A 85 8.51 -24.04 3.92
C LYS A 85 7.30 -24.92 3.62
N ASN A 86 6.11 -24.50 4.07
CA ASN A 86 4.88 -25.28 3.99
C ASN A 86 3.96 -24.69 2.90
N LYS A 87 4.16 -25.15 1.66
CA LYS A 87 3.40 -24.69 0.48
C LYS A 87 1.89 -24.93 0.59
N GLU A 88 1.42 -25.84 1.45
CA GLU A 88 0.00 -26.19 1.60
C GLU A 88 -0.82 -25.24 2.49
N LYS A 89 -0.19 -24.42 3.34
CA LYS A 89 -0.90 -23.42 4.15
C LYS A 89 -1.12 -22.16 3.31
N ASP A 90 -2.10 -22.26 2.44
CA ASP A 90 -2.47 -21.19 1.52
C ASP A 90 -2.87 -19.91 2.26
N LEU A 91 -2.08 -18.86 2.03
CA LEU A 91 -2.45 -17.49 2.39
C LEU A 91 -3.68 -17.08 1.59
N ASN A 92 -4.77 -16.76 2.28
CA ASN A 92 -5.92 -16.09 1.70
C ASN A 92 -5.47 -14.70 1.23
N LEU A 93 -5.13 -14.56 -0.05
CA LEU A 93 -4.67 -13.29 -0.62
C LEU A 93 -5.70 -12.16 -0.55
N ASN A 94 -6.96 -12.50 -0.32
CA ASN A 94 -8.00 -11.54 -0.01
C ASN A 94 -7.73 -10.77 1.29
N LEU A 95 -6.86 -11.25 2.20
CA LEU A 95 -6.42 -10.47 3.36
C LEU A 95 -5.64 -9.23 2.93
N ASP A 96 -4.90 -9.29 1.82
CA ASP A 96 -4.16 -8.12 1.32
C ASP A 96 -5.10 -7.02 0.81
N LEU A 97 -6.38 -7.33 0.59
CA LEU A 97 -7.39 -6.33 0.20
C LEU A 97 -7.85 -5.48 1.39
N VAL A 98 -7.68 -5.96 2.63
CA VAL A 98 -8.06 -5.23 3.84
C VAL A 98 -7.28 -3.91 3.95
N ALA A 99 -5.98 -3.95 3.68
CA ALA A 99 -5.11 -2.77 3.77
C ALA A 99 -5.50 -1.66 2.77
N PRO A 100 -5.72 -1.93 1.45
CA PRO A 100 -6.26 -0.97 0.50
C PRO A 100 -7.63 -0.40 0.87
N ILE A 101 -8.55 -1.22 1.39
CA ILE A 101 -9.89 -0.74 1.79
C ILE A 101 -9.78 0.27 2.93
N LEU A 102 -9.00 -0.06 3.98
CA LEU A 102 -8.68 0.88 5.06
C LEU A 102 -7.93 2.11 4.53
N GLY A 103 -7.02 1.89 3.58
CA GLY A 103 -6.29 2.93 2.87
C GLY A 103 -7.17 3.97 2.21
N ILE A 104 -8.20 3.54 1.48
CA ILE A 104 -9.17 4.45 0.86
C ILE A 104 -9.84 5.33 1.91
N ALA A 105 -10.24 4.75 3.06
CA ALA A 105 -10.82 5.53 4.15
C ALA A 105 -9.81 6.56 4.71
N ALA A 106 -8.56 6.18 4.94
CA ALA A 106 -7.51 7.10 5.40
C ALA A 106 -7.23 8.23 4.39
N LEU A 107 -7.27 7.93 3.09
CA LEU A 107 -7.09 8.90 2.01
C LEU A 107 -8.27 9.88 1.92
N VAL A 108 -9.50 9.42 2.13
CA VAL A 108 -10.67 10.32 2.21
C VAL A 108 -10.53 11.26 3.40
N VAL A 109 -10.14 10.75 4.58
CA VAL A 109 -9.88 11.59 5.76
C VAL A 109 -8.79 12.63 5.47
N ALA A 110 -7.68 12.21 4.85
CA ALA A 110 -6.60 13.11 4.47
C ALA A 110 -7.04 14.17 3.45
N ALA A 111 -7.89 13.79 2.49
CA ALA A 111 -8.43 14.70 1.48
C ALA A 111 -9.35 15.77 2.06
N LEU A 112 -10.17 15.39 3.04
CA LEU A 112 -11.06 16.33 3.74
C LEU A 112 -10.27 17.31 4.61
N ASP A 113 -9.17 16.87 5.23
CA ASP A 113 -8.28 17.74 6.03
C ASP A 113 -7.41 18.68 5.16
N ALA A 114 -7.11 18.31 3.91
CA ALA A 114 -6.26 19.07 3.00
C ALA A 114 -6.83 20.46 2.62
N GLY A 115 -8.12 20.69 2.87
CA GLY A 115 -8.82 21.94 2.61
C GLY A 115 -9.13 22.19 1.12
N GLY A 116 -9.99 23.18 0.84
CA GLY A 116 -10.50 23.46 -0.51
C GLY A 116 -11.73 22.61 -0.89
N PRO A 117 -12.10 22.55 -2.18
CA PRO A 117 -13.28 21.80 -2.63
C PRO A 117 -13.11 20.29 -2.39
N PRO A 118 -13.99 19.65 -1.59
CA PRO A 118 -13.76 18.27 -1.11
C PRO A 118 -13.76 17.23 -2.23
N ALA A 119 -14.68 17.37 -3.21
CA ALA A 119 -14.75 16.45 -4.35
C ALA A 119 -13.46 16.43 -5.17
N LEU A 120 -12.85 17.61 -5.40
CA LEU A 120 -11.60 17.73 -6.15
C LEU A 120 -10.41 17.15 -5.37
N ALA A 121 -10.35 17.39 -4.06
CA ALA A 121 -9.29 16.86 -3.21
C ALA A 121 -9.32 15.33 -3.15
N ILE A 122 -10.50 14.74 -2.97
CA ILE A 122 -10.69 13.28 -2.96
C ILE A 122 -10.31 12.69 -4.31
N ALA A 123 -10.83 13.26 -5.42
CA ALA A 123 -10.53 12.78 -6.75
C ALA A 123 -9.02 12.79 -7.04
N ARG A 124 -8.33 13.89 -6.70
CA ARG A 124 -6.88 14.01 -6.89
C ARG A 124 -6.11 12.93 -6.11
N ILE A 125 -6.44 12.75 -4.83
CA ILE A 125 -5.70 11.80 -3.98
C ILE A 125 -5.96 10.36 -4.40
N ILE A 126 -7.21 10.01 -4.74
CA ILE A 126 -7.54 8.65 -5.20
C ILE A 126 -6.90 8.35 -6.56
N ILE A 127 -7.03 9.26 -7.54
CA ILE A 127 -6.41 9.09 -8.86
C ILE A 127 -4.88 9.00 -8.72
N GLY A 128 -4.29 9.84 -7.87
CA GLY A 128 -2.87 9.81 -7.59
C GLY A 128 -2.42 8.51 -6.92
N ALA A 129 -3.21 7.94 -5.99
CA ALA A 129 -2.92 6.64 -5.39
C ALA A 129 -2.92 5.54 -6.46
N ILE A 130 -3.97 5.49 -7.28
CA ILE A 130 -4.09 4.51 -8.36
C ILE A 130 -2.90 4.64 -9.31
N PHE A 131 -2.59 5.86 -9.78
CA PHE A 131 -1.49 6.11 -10.70
C PHE A 131 -0.14 5.67 -10.15
N LEU A 132 0.22 6.12 -8.93
CA LEU A 132 1.49 5.75 -8.30
C LEU A 132 1.59 4.24 -8.05
N GLY A 133 0.48 3.62 -7.65
CA GLY A 133 0.38 2.18 -7.46
C GLY A 133 0.63 1.39 -8.75
N VAL A 134 -0.13 1.67 -9.81
CA VAL A 134 0.01 1.03 -11.13
C VAL A 134 1.44 1.13 -11.62
N VAL A 135 2.00 2.34 -11.63
CA VAL A 135 3.31 2.58 -12.23
C VAL A 135 4.42 1.87 -11.46
N SER A 136 4.39 1.95 -10.12
CA SER A 136 5.38 1.28 -9.28
C SER A 136 5.34 -0.23 -9.46
N ASP A 137 4.14 -0.80 -9.42
CA ASP A 137 3.92 -2.24 -9.54
C ASP A 137 4.30 -2.75 -10.94
N ALA A 138 3.89 -2.06 -12.01
CA ALA A 138 4.23 -2.43 -13.38
C ALA A 138 5.73 -2.35 -13.68
N MET A 139 6.41 -1.29 -13.22
CA MET A 139 7.87 -1.17 -13.38
C MET A 139 8.62 -2.29 -12.64
N LEU A 140 8.23 -2.56 -11.39
CA LEU A 140 8.84 -3.62 -10.59
C LEU A 140 8.56 -5.01 -11.16
N LEU A 141 7.34 -5.26 -11.63
CA LEU A 141 6.96 -6.53 -12.22
C LEU A 141 7.74 -6.82 -13.51
N GLY A 142 7.89 -5.80 -14.37
CA GLY A 142 8.70 -5.89 -15.59
C GLY A 142 10.16 -6.24 -15.27
N HIS A 143 10.77 -5.56 -14.31
CA HIS A 143 12.14 -5.88 -13.88
C HIS A 143 12.25 -7.28 -13.27
N TRP A 144 11.27 -7.68 -12.45
CA TRP A 144 11.26 -8.99 -11.80
C TRP A 144 11.27 -10.13 -12.81
N TYR A 145 10.50 -10.01 -13.89
CA TYR A 145 10.48 -11.00 -14.97
C TYR A 145 11.80 -11.15 -15.70
N LEU A 146 12.56 -10.06 -15.87
CA LEU A 146 13.88 -10.10 -16.53
C LEU A 146 14.93 -10.86 -15.71
N VAL A 147 14.79 -10.87 -14.39
CA VAL A 147 15.77 -11.49 -13.47
C VAL A 147 15.31 -12.89 -13.02
N GLN A 148 14.13 -13.34 -13.41
CA GLN A 148 13.60 -14.63 -12.98
C GLN A 148 14.32 -15.78 -13.71
N PRO A 149 15.08 -16.64 -12.99
CA PRO A 149 15.78 -17.75 -13.63
C PRO A 149 14.76 -18.80 -14.11
N GLY A 150 14.84 -19.19 -15.39
CA GLY A 150 13.98 -20.20 -16.01
C GLY A 150 12.95 -19.70 -17.04
N LEU A 151 13.08 -18.47 -17.54
CA LEU A 151 12.30 -17.94 -18.68
C LEU A 151 13.04 -17.96 -20.03
N VAL A 152 14.18 -18.68 -20.10
CA VAL A 152 14.92 -18.97 -21.34
C VAL A 152 15.08 -20.48 -21.47
#